data_AF-A0AAV2RKT5-F1
#
_entry.id   AF-A0AAV2RKT5-F1
#
_cell.length_a   1.000
_cell.length_b   1.000
_cell.length_c   1.000
_cell.angle_alpha   90.00
_cell.angle_beta   90.00
_cell.angle_gamma   90.00
#
_symmetry.space_group_name_H-M   'P 1'
#
loop_
_entity.id
_entity.type
_entity.pdbx_description
1 polymer ?
#
loop_
_entity_poly.entity_id
_entity_poly.type
_entity_poly.pdbx_seq_one_letter_code
_entity_poly.pdbx_strand_id
1 'polypeptide(L)'
;QGLLPVLVTLMCLVVDGSFNENTVQESVRNLTLEMYGNTRSYVSATNETSEFSDSYISLFHGLTDNFNVSSTQNLTDSLLDESTTNEFKYRETSICSAEFSKNDDGKTITHYMYQSVPYHCPAVSVNIMNNAILRTKAGNNFTIQTNNRPMPIDKSWRLGDSTSSGSSFIYSMMMPMALAFLSASFLVFPLEERETKAKQVQIMTGTPTWALWFTSLIWDMASYILSSLLVLIICMLFDSKA
;
A
#
# COMPACT_ATOMS: atom_id res chain seq x y z
N GLN A 1 -17.83 26.64 17.46
CA GLN A 1 -17.21 25.47 18.13
C GLN A 1 -17.91 24.16 17.78
N GLY A 2 -19.25 24.10 17.70
CA GLY A 2 -19.98 22.89 17.27
C GLY A 2 -19.78 22.40 15.83
N LEU A 3 -18.99 23.09 15.00
CA LEU A 3 -18.68 22.65 13.63
C LEU A 3 -17.52 21.65 13.56
N LEU A 4 -16.74 21.50 14.64
CA LEU A 4 -15.54 20.65 14.63
C LEU A 4 -15.87 19.18 14.33
N PRO A 5 -16.89 18.56 14.96
CA PRO A 5 -17.23 17.18 14.65
C PRO A 5 -17.71 17.03 13.20
N VAL A 6 -18.49 18.00 12.72
CA VAL A 6 -18.98 18.03 11.34
C VAL A 6 -17.84 18.11 10.32
N LEU A 7 -16.78 18.88 10.62
CA LEU A 7 -15.59 18.94 9.75
C LEU A 7 -14.79 17.64 9.78
N VAL A 8 -14.62 17.03 10.96
CA VAL A 8 -13.92 15.75 11.08
C VAL A 8 -14.69 14.65 10.36
N THR A 9 -16.03 14.62 10.46
CA THR A 9 -16.84 13.63 9.76
C THR A 9 -16.77 13.79 8.25
N LEU A 10 -16.79 15.04 7.76
CA LEU A 10 -16.63 15.33 6.34
C LEU A 10 -15.24 14.92 5.85
N MET A 11 -14.19 15.19 6.61
CA MET A 11 -12.83 14.78 6.27
C MET A 11 -12.68 13.25 6.22
N CYS A 12 -13.22 12.52 7.20
CA CYS A 12 -13.25 11.05 7.17
C CYS A 12 -14.02 10.50 5.96
N LEU A 13 -15.13 11.11 5.58
CA LEU A 13 -15.93 10.68 4.43
C LEU A 13 -15.27 11.01 3.09
N VAL A 14 -14.54 12.12 2.99
CA VAL A 14 -13.72 12.43 1.81
C VAL A 14 -12.60 11.40 1.65
N VAL A 15 -11.96 11.03 2.76
CA VAL A 15 -10.93 9.99 2.78
C VAL A 15 -11.52 8.64 2.36
N ASP A 16 -12.68 8.25 2.89
CA ASP A 16 -13.36 7.01 2.50
C ASP A 16 -13.76 7.03 1.01
N GLY A 17 -14.30 8.14 0.52
CA GLY A 17 -14.60 8.34 -0.90
C GLY A 17 -13.36 8.30 -1.82
N SER A 18 -12.17 8.66 -1.31
CA SER A 18 -10.91 8.52 -2.04
C SER A 18 -10.40 7.07 -2.10
N PHE A 19 -10.78 6.24 -1.12
CA PHE A 19 -10.47 4.81 -1.11
C PHE A 19 -11.53 3.97 -1.83
N ASN A 20 -12.77 4.46 -1.93
CA ASN A 20 -13.87 3.81 -2.63
C ASN A 20 -13.81 4.03 -4.15
N GLU A 21 -12.63 3.91 -4.73
CA GLU A 21 -12.50 3.71 -6.17
C GLU A 21 -13.07 2.32 -6.49
N ASN A 22 -14.29 2.32 -7.03
CA ASN A 22 -14.94 1.18 -7.64
C ASN A 22 -13.94 0.31 -8.40
N THR A 23 -13.72 -0.91 -7.91
CA THR A 23 -13.37 -2.11 -8.69
C THR A 23 -12.41 -1.84 -9.86
N VAL A 24 -11.23 -1.28 -9.60
CA VAL A 24 -10.18 -1.27 -10.62
C VAL A 24 -9.69 -2.71 -10.72
N GLN A 25 -10.35 -3.50 -11.57
CA GLN A 25 -9.81 -4.77 -12.00
C GLN A 25 -8.43 -4.46 -12.59
N GLU A 26 -7.39 -4.95 -11.90
CA GLU A 26 -6.02 -4.71 -12.31
C GLU A 26 -5.86 -5.13 -13.78
N SER A 27 -5.31 -4.24 -14.59
CA SER A 27 -5.07 -4.50 -16.00
C SER A 27 -4.11 -5.68 -16.17
N VAL A 28 -4.30 -6.44 -17.24
CA VAL A 28 -3.34 -7.49 -17.65
C VAL A 28 -1.93 -6.90 -17.68
N ARG A 29 -0.99 -7.58 -17.01
CA ARG A 29 0.40 -7.12 -16.90
C ARG A 29 1.35 -8.16 -17.49
N ASN A 30 2.18 -7.73 -18.43
CA ASN A 30 3.23 -8.58 -18.98
C ASN A 30 4.38 -8.66 -17.98
N LEU A 31 4.80 -9.88 -17.63
CA LEU A 31 5.86 -10.11 -16.65
C LEU A 31 7.22 -10.14 -17.35
N THR A 32 7.72 -8.95 -17.66
CA THR A 32 9.04 -8.73 -18.27
C THR A 32 9.94 -7.92 -17.33
N LEU A 33 11.24 -7.95 -17.59
CA LEU A 33 12.22 -7.21 -16.78
C LEU A 33 12.07 -5.69 -16.91
N GLU A 34 11.39 -5.22 -17.95
CA GLU A 34 11.04 -3.81 -18.20
C GLU A 34 10.26 -3.16 -17.07
N MET A 35 9.55 -3.96 -16.25
CA MET A 35 8.83 -3.46 -15.08
C MET A 35 9.74 -2.85 -14.01
N TYR A 36 11.04 -3.19 -14.02
CA TYR A 36 11.98 -2.84 -12.94
C TYR A 36 13.01 -1.77 -13.34
N GLY A 37 12.91 -1.19 -14.54
CA GLY A 37 13.80 -0.11 -14.97
C GLY A 37 15.25 -0.59 -15.18
N ASN A 38 16.21 0.09 -14.56
CA ASN A 38 17.63 -0.26 -14.68
C ASN A 38 17.97 -1.44 -13.78
N THR A 39 18.26 -2.60 -14.36
CA THR A 39 18.56 -3.82 -13.60
C THR A 39 19.95 -4.34 -13.90
N ARG A 40 20.60 -4.85 -12.87
CA ARG A 40 21.88 -5.52 -12.94
C ARG A 40 21.71 -6.97 -12.53
N SER A 41 22.21 -7.89 -13.34
CA SER A 41 22.16 -9.32 -13.07
C SER A 41 23.54 -9.93 -13.21
N TYR A 42 23.79 -11.00 -12.46
CA TYR A 42 25.02 -11.75 -12.56
C TYR A 42 24.74 -13.15 -13.10
N VAL A 43 25.71 -13.66 -13.86
CA VAL A 43 25.69 -15.04 -14.35
C VAL A 43 26.98 -15.71 -13.96
N SER A 44 26.88 -16.90 -13.38
CA SER A 44 28.01 -17.81 -13.23
C SER A 44 27.77 -19.06 -14.07
N ALA A 45 28.81 -19.51 -14.77
CA ALA A 45 28.79 -20.77 -15.49
C ALA A 45 30.17 -21.42 -15.48
N THR A 46 30.17 -22.74 -15.36
CA THR A 46 31.36 -23.56 -15.61
C THR A 46 31.66 -23.60 -17.11
N ASN A 47 32.92 -23.83 -17.50
CA ASN A 47 33.33 -23.87 -18.90
C ASN A 47 32.51 -24.82 -19.79
N GLU A 48 31.91 -25.87 -19.22
CA GLU A 48 31.07 -26.83 -19.94
C GLU A 48 29.61 -26.40 -20.11
N THR A 49 29.15 -25.39 -19.38
CA THR A 49 27.77 -24.86 -19.37
C THR A 49 27.68 -23.46 -19.96
N SER A 50 28.74 -22.99 -20.63
CA SER A 50 28.82 -21.66 -21.24
C SER A 50 27.72 -21.37 -22.25
N GLU A 51 27.22 -22.40 -22.96
CA GLU A 51 26.09 -22.25 -23.89
C GLU A 51 24.83 -21.71 -23.19
N PHE A 52 24.58 -22.13 -21.94
CA PHE A 52 23.45 -21.65 -21.15
C PHE A 52 23.66 -20.22 -20.65
N SER A 53 24.88 -19.85 -20.24
CA SER A 53 25.17 -18.47 -19.86
C SER A 53 25.06 -17.52 -21.04
N ASP A 54 25.55 -17.92 -22.22
CA ASP A 54 25.49 -17.09 -23.42
C ASP A 54 24.04 -16.87 -23.87
N SER A 55 23.23 -17.93 -23.81
CA SER A 55 21.79 -17.84 -24.04
C SER A 55 21.11 -16.92 -23.03
N TYR A 56 21.44 -17.03 -21.74
CA TYR A 56 20.91 -16.16 -20.71
C TYR A 56 21.29 -14.69 -20.98
N ILE A 57 22.56 -14.38 -21.24
CA ILE A 57 23.04 -13.02 -21.56
C ILE A 57 22.32 -12.46 -22.80
N SER A 58 22.08 -13.30 -23.81
CA SER A 58 21.36 -12.90 -25.04
C SER A 58 19.93 -12.42 -24.79
N LEU A 59 19.30 -12.84 -23.69
CA LEU A 59 17.95 -12.38 -23.34
C LEU A 59 17.96 -10.92 -22.89
N PHE A 60 19.03 -10.47 -22.25
CA PHE A 60 19.15 -9.11 -21.72
C PHE A 60 19.60 -8.12 -22.79
N HIS A 61 20.43 -8.55 -23.75
CA HIS A 61 20.83 -7.71 -24.90
C HIS A 61 19.67 -7.34 -25.83
N GLY A 62 18.55 -8.07 -25.77
CA GLY A 62 17.34 -7.74 -26.52
C GLY A 62 16.46 -6.68 -25.87
N LEU A 63 16.74 -6.31 -24.62
CA LEU A 63 16.07 -5.25 -23.89
C LEU A 63 17.00 -4.03 -23.85
N THR A 64 16.44 -2.82 -23.87
CA THR A 64 17.09 -1.49 -23.82
C THR A 64 18.41 -1.42 -23.02
N ASP A 65 19.31 -0.45 -23.30
CA ASP A 65 20.62 -0.22 -22.63
C ASP A 65 20.63 -0.14 -21.08
N ASN A 66 19.47 -0.28 -20.43
CA ASN A 66 19.26 -0.29 -18.99
C ASN A 66 19.43 -1.68 -18.34
N PHE A 67 19.78 -2.73 -19.10
CA PHE A 67 19.93 -4.09 -18.59
C PHE A 67 21.38 -4.56 -18.71
N ASN A 68 22.07 -4.67 -17.57
CA ASN A 68 23.47 -5.08 -17.54
C ASN A 68 23.63 -6.47 -16.94
N VAL A 69 24.29 -7.36 -17.68
CA VAL A 69 24.65 -8.70 -17.21
C VAL A 69 26.16 -8.82 -17.12
N SER A 70 26.67 -9.19 -15.95
CA SER A 70 28.09 -9.47 -15.73
C SER A 70 28.32 -10.94 -15.43
N SER A 71 29.32 -11.53 -16.09
CA SER A 71 29.76 -12.89 -15.80
C SER A 71 30.70 -12.88 -14.58
N THR A 72 30.45 -13.74 -13.60
CA THR A 72 31.33 -13.92 -12.44
C THR A 72 31.60 -15.41 -12.16
N GLN A 73 32.69 -15.73 -11.45
CA GLN A 73 33.00 -17.10 -11.06
C GLN A 73 32.10 -17.61 -9.93
N ASN A 74 31.95 -16.85 -8.84
CA ASN A 74 31.02 -17.19 -7.76
C ASN A 74 29.87 -16.19 -7.73
N LEU A 75 28.65 -16.70 -7.94
CA LEU A 75 27.45 -15.87 -7.94
C LEU A 75 27.15 -15.31 -6.55
N THR A 76 27.18 -16.16 -5.53
CA THR A 76 26.85 -15.80 -4.14
C THR A 76 27.76 -14.69 -3.62
N ASP A 77 29.07 -14.79 -3.87
CA ASP A 77 30.04 -13.83 -3.37
C ASP A 77 29.85 -12.45 -4.03
N SER A 78 29.48 -12.42 -5.32
CA SER A 78 29.19 -11.17 -6.04
C SER A 78 27.95 -10.47 -5.51
N LEU A 79 26.88 -11.23 -5.26
CA LEU A 79 25.64 -10.69 -4.69
C LEU A 79 25.86 -10.23 -3.24
N LEU A 80 26.66 -10.95 -2.47
CA LEU A 80 27.03 -10.57 -1.11
C LEU A 80 27.87 -9.29 -1.10
N ASP A 81 28.86 -9.16 -1.98
CA ASP A 81 29.68 -7.95 -2.11
C ASP A 81 28.85 -6.73 -2.51
N GLU A 82 27.92 -6.89 -3.46
CA GLU A 82 27.00 -5.81 -3.84
C GLU A 82 26.07 -5.42 -2.69
N SER A 83 25.55 -6.39 -1.94
CA SER A 83 24.67 -6.14 -0.80
C SER A 83 25.37 -5.43 0.35
N THR A 84 26.64 -5.75 0.61
CA THR A 84 27.46 -5.11 1.66
C THR A 84 27.94 -3.73 1.25
N THR A 85 28.23 -3.51 -0.03
CA THR A 85 28.66 -2.21 -0.55
C THR A 85 27.50 -1.21 -0.56
N ASN A 86 26.33 -1.60 -1.07
CA ASN A 86 25.14 -0.74 -1.12
C ASN A 86 23.84 -1.58 -1.10
N GLU A 87 23.27 -1.77 0.09
CA GLU A 87 22.02 -2.53 0.27
C GLU A 87 20.86 -1.97 -0.56
N PHE A 88 20.67 -0.65 -0.57
CA PHE A 88 19.57 -0.02 -1.33
C PHE A 88 19.69 -0.28 -2.82
N LYS A 89 20.90 -0.14 -3.36
CA LYS A 89 21.16 -0.39 -4.78
C LYS A 89 20.93 -1.86 -5.12
N TYR A 90 21.45 -2.77 -4.31
CA TYR A 90 21.21 -4.21 -4.46
C TYR A 90 19.70 -4.52 -4.51
N ARG A 91 18.91 -3.92 -3.61
CA ARG A 91 17.46 -4.18 -3.55
C ARG A 91 16.68 -3.64 -4.74
N GLU A 92 17.12 -2.55 -5.35
CA GLU A 92 16.43 -1.91 -6.48
C GLU A 92 16.91 -2.45 -7.84
N THR A 93 18.21 -2.69 -8.01
CA THR A 93 18.78 -3.05 -9.32
C THR A 93 18.94 -4.55 -9.52
N SER A 94 19.15 -5.32 -8.45
CA SER A 94 19.48 -6.75 -8.56
C SER A 94 18.22 -7.61 -8.46
N ILE A 95 17.57 -7.81 -9.60
CA ILE A 95 16.25 -8.48 -9.69
C ILE A 95 16.41 -10.00 -9.77
N CYS A 96 17.22 -10.49 -10.71
CA CYS A 96 17.47 -11.92 -10.87
C CYS A 96 18.91 -12.20 -11.26
N SER A 97 19.39 -13.39 -10.97
CA SER A 97 20.71 -13.88 -11.38
C SER A 97 20.68 -15.40 -11.53
N ALA A 98 21.59 -15.96 -12.30
CA ALA A 98 21.60 -17.38 -12.62
C ALA A 98 22.99 -17.99 -12.50
N GLU A 99 23.04 -19.25 -12.07
CA GLU A 99 24.24 -20.06 -11.99
C GLU A 99 24.00 -21.41 -12.66
N PHE A 100 24.88 -21.76 -13.59
CA PHE A 100 24.80 -22.97 -14.39
C PHE A 100 25.98 -23.88 -14.05
N SER A 101 25.73 -24.93 -13.30
CA SER A 101 26.72 -25.94 -12.94
C SER A 101 26.36 -27.29 -13.56
N LYS A 102 27.30 -28.21 -13.61
CA LYS A 102 27.09 -29.57 -14.09
C LYS A 102 27.42 -30.53 -12.97
N ASN A 103 26.51 -31.45 -12.69
CA ASN A 103 26.72 -32.48 -11.69
C ASN A 103 27.62 -33.59 -12.24
N ASP A 104 28.21 -34.37 -11.34
CA ASP A 104 29.05 -35.53 -11.68
C ASP A 104 28.29 -36.57 -12.54
N ASP A 105 26.96 -36.63 -12.41
CA ASP A 105 26.06 -37.46 -13.22
C ASP A 105 25.87 -36.96 -14.68
N GLY A 106 26.57 -35.90 -15.09
CA GLY A 106 26.45 -35.28 -16.41
C GLY A 106 25.21 -34.42 -16.62
N LYS A 107 24.35 -34.28 -15.60
CA LYS A 107 23.16 -33.42 -15.63
C LYS A 107 23.54 -31.97 -15.35
N THR A 108 23.04 -31.03 -16.16
CA THR A 108 23.15 -29.61 -15.88
C THR A 108 22.20 -29.23 -14.74
N ILE A 109 22.75 -28.65 -13.67
CA ILE A 109 21.98 -28.07 -12.57
C ILE A 109 21.94 -26.56 -12.77
N THR A 110 20.73 -26.02 -12.73
CA THR A 110 20.50 -24.60 -12.87
C THR A 110 19.99 -24.01 -11.57
N HIS A 111 20.78 -23.12 -10.97
CA HIS A 111 20.38 -22.34 -9.82
C HIS A 111 19.99 -20.95 -10.31
N TYR A 112 18.82 -20.46 -9.88
CA TYR A 112 18.43 -19.07 -10.14
C TYR A 112 18.10 -18.41 -8.80
N MET A 113 18.53 -17.17 -8.67
CA MET A 113 18.30 -16.33 -7.51
C MET A 113 17.43 -15.16 -7.93
N TYR A 114 16.51 -14.77 -7.06
CA TYR A 114 15.59 -13.67 -7.31
C TYR A 114 15.42 -12.85 -6.04
N GLN A 115 15.04 -11.59 -6.21
CA GLN A 115 14.77 -10.72 -5.08
C GLN A 115 13.35 -10.92 -4.52
N SER A 116 13.22 -10.93 -3.19
CA SER A 116 11.92 -11.15 -2.52
C SER A 116 11.08 -9.88 -2.35
N VAL A 117 11.67 -8.70 -2.61
CA VAL A 117 11.01 -7.40 -2.42
C VAL A 117 9.96 -7.12 -3.50
N PRO A 118 10.27 -7.23 -4.81
CA PRO A 118 9.27 -6.93 -5.82
C PRO A 118 8.34 -8.14 -6.04
N TYR A 119 7.03 -7.94 -5.91
CA TYR A 119 6.03 -9.01 -5.92
C TYR A 119 6.09 -9.94 -7.14
N HIS A 120 6.36 -9.40 -8.33
CA HIS A 120 6.39 -10.20 -9.57
C HIS A 120 7.78 -10.75 -9.91
N CYS A 121 8.80 -10.46 -9.10
CA CYS A 121 10.18 -10.86 -9.35
C CYS A 121 10.35 -12.38 -9.51
N PRO A 122 9.71 -13.25 -8.70
CA PRO A 122 9.84 -14.70 -8.85
C PRO A 122 9.27 -15.21 -10.18
N ALA A 123 8.16 -14.63 -10.64
CA ALA A 123 7.54 -15.04 -11.90
C ALA A 123 8.37 -14.60 -13.12
N VAL A 124 8.96 -13.40 -13.05
CA VAL A 124 9.86 -12.88 -14.09
C VAL A 124 11.15 -13.71 -14.15
N SER A 125 11.77 -14.03 -13.02
CA SER A 125 13.02 -14.80 -12.99
C SER A 125 12.84 -16.20 -13.58
N VAL A 126 11.75 -16.89 -13.26
CA VAL A 126 11.41 -18.19 -13.85
C VAL A 126 11.15 -18.08 -15.35
N ASN A 127 10.48 -17.02 -15.81
CA ASN A 127 10.25 -16.79 -17.24
C ASN A 127 11.56 -16.60 -18.01
N ILE A 128 12.48 -15.78 -17.50
CA ILE A 128 13.81 -15.56 -18.10
C ILE A 128 14.60 -16.86 -18.12
N MET A 129 14.60 -17.59 -17.01
CA MET A 129 15.30 -18.87 -16.89
C MET A 129 14.79 -19.90 -17.90
N ASN A 130 13.47 -20.05 -18.02
CA ASN A 130 12.86 -20.96 -18.97
C ASN A 130 13.15 -20.56 -20.42
N ASN A 131 13.17 -19.26 -20.72
CA ASN A 131 13.58 -18.77 -22.04
C ASN A 131 15.06 -19.06 -22.33
N ALA A 132 15.94 -18.97 -21.34
CA ALA A 132 17.37 -19.25 -21.52
C ALA A 132 17.59 -20.73 -21.88
N ILE A 133 16.91 -21.63 -21.17
CA ILE A 133 16.92 -23.08 -21.46
C ILE A 133 16.25 -23.39 -22.80
N LEU A 134 15.14 -22.72 -23.12
CA LEU A 134 14.45 -22.93 -24.39
C LEU A 134 15.33 -22.56 -25.57
N ARG A 135 16.03 -21.43 -25.50
CA ARG A 135 16.92 -20.97 -26.57
C ARG A 135 18.10 -21.89 -26.78
N THR A 136 18.67 -22.49 -25.74
CA THR A 136 19.76 -23.47 -25.92
C THR A 136 19.28 -24.77 -26.56
N LYS A 137 18.06 -25.23 -26.26
CA LYS A 137 17.56 -26.52 -26.77
C LYS A 137 16.81 -26.44 -28.10
N ALA A 138 16.02 -25.39 -28.30
CA ALA A 138 15.12 -25.23 -29.46
C ALA A 138 15.57 -24.11 -30.42
N GLY A 139 16.57 -23.30 -30.03
CA GLY A 139 17.07 -22.16 -30.81
C GLY A 139 16.34 -20.85 -30.55
N ASN A 140 16.85 -19.76 -31.14
CA ASN A 140 16.41 -18.39 -30.86
C ASN A 140 15.03 -17.99 -31.43
N ASN A 141 14.40 -18.86 -32.23
CA ASN A 141 13.13 -18.57 -32.89
C ASN A 141 11.91 -18.76 -31.97
N PHE A 142 12.11 -19.37 -30.79
CA PHE A 142 11.04 -19.64 -29.83
C PHE A 142 11.21 -18.77 -28.60
N THR A 143 10.10 -18.21 -28.11
CA THR A 143 10.06 -17.39 -26.89
C THR A 143 8.81 -17.73 -26.08
N ILE A 144 8.95 -17.71 -24.77
CA ILE A 144 7.87 -17.84 -23.79
C ILE A 144 7.56 -16.45 -23.25
N GLN A 145 6.27 -16.11 -23.21
CA GLN A 145 5.78 -14.89 -22.59
C GLN A 145 4.84 -15.25 -21.44
N THR A 146 5.05 -14.61 -20.30
CA THR A 146 4.23 -14.82 -19.09
C THR A 146 3.49 -13.52 -18.78
N ASN A 147 2.17 -13.59 -18.72
CA ASN A 147 1.32 -12.44 -18.42
C ASN A 147 0.47 -12.74 -17.19
N ASN A 148 0.43 -11.81 -16.25
CA ASN A 148 -0.49 -11.87 -15.12
C ASN A 148 -1.86 -11.30 -15.55
N ARG A 149 -2.91 -12.11 -15.37
CA ARG A 149 -4.30 -11.70 -15.56
C ARG A 149 -5.06 -11.94 -14.26
N PRO A 150 -5.17 -10.92 -13.40
CA PRO A 150 -5.98 -11.01 -12.20
C PRO A 150 -7.40 -11.44 -12.54
N MET A 151 -7.92 -12.40 -11.79
CA MET A 151 -9.28 -12.88 -11.99
C MET A 151 -10.26 -11.75 -11.66
N PRO A 152 -11.33 -11.54 -12.46
CA PRO A 152 -12.37 -10.59 -12.09
C PRO A 152 -12.91 -10.95 -10.71
N ILE A 153 -13.02 -9.95 -9.85
CA ILE A 153 -13.50 -10.15 -8.48
C ILE A 153 -15.00 -10.41 -8.56
N ASP A 154 -15.40 -11.65 -8.34
CA ASP A 154 -16.80 -12.03 -8.20
C ASP A 154 -17.34 -11.50 -6.86
N LYS A 155 -18.48 -10.80 -6.89
CA LYS A 155 -19.07 -10.14 -5.72
C LYS A 155 -19.36 -11.09 -4.55
N SER A 156 -19.53 -12.38 -4.82
CA SER A 156 -19.77 -13.43 -3.81
C SER A 156 -18.53 -13.78 -2.98
N TRP A 157 -17.31 -13.57 -3.51
CA TRP A 157 -16.05 -13.80 -2.76
C TRP A 157 -15.65 -12.61 -1.89
N ARG A 158 -16.42 -11.52 -1.91
CA ARG A 158 -16.27 -10.37 -0.98
C ARG A 158 -16.57 -10.72 0.47
N LEU A 159 -16.80 -11.99 0.81
CA LEU A 159 -17.05 -12.45 2.17
C LEU A 159 -15.88 -12.21 3.15
N GLY A 160 -14.70 -11.84 2.66
CA GLY A 160 -13.53 -11.49 3.46
C GLY A 160 -12.85 -10.20 3.04
N ASP A 161 -13.47 -9.42 2.15
CA ASP A 161 -12.90 -8.17 1.64
C ASP A 161 -13.15 -7.05 2.65
N SER A 162 -12.52 -7.20 3.80
CA SER A 162 -12.34 -6.18 4.82
C SER A 162 -11.35 -5.11 4.34
N THR A 163 -11.31 -4.80 3.04
CA THR A 163 -10.53 -3.70 2.48
C THR A 163 -11.17 -2.34 2.84
N SER A 164 -12.40 -2.33 3.37
CA SER A 164 -12.93 -1.21 4.15
C SER A 164 -12.38 -1.12 5.58
N SER A 165 -11.47 -2.02 6.02
CA SER A 165 -10.90 -1.97 7.37
C SER A 165 -10.16 -0.67 7.60
N GLY A 166 -9.45 -0.15 6.59
CA GLY A 166 -8.69 1.09 6.72
C GLY A 166 -9.60 2.28 7.05
N SER A 167 -10.64 2.49 6.25
CA SER A 167 -11.57 3.61 6.45
C SER A 167 -12.46 3.41 7.68
N SER A 168 -12.96 2.20 7.91
CA SER A 168 -13.75 1.87 9.10
C SER A 168 -12.95 2.06 10.39
N PHE A 169 -11.66 1.67 10.39
CA PHE A 169 -10.74 1.90 11.50
C PHE A 169 -10.54 3.39 11.77
N ILE A 170 -10.24 4.18 10.73
CA ILE A 170 -10.08 5.63 10.84
C ILE A 170 -11.36 6.26 11.42
N TYR A 171 -12.54 5.87 10.93
CA TYR A 171 -13.82 6.36 11.43
C TYR A 171 -14.00 6.05 12.93
N SER A 172 -13.75 4.80 13.33
CA SER A 172 -13.87 4.36 14.73
C SER A 172 -12.96 5.11 15.70
N MET A 173 -11.78 5.55 15.25
CA MET A 173 -10.81 6.24 16.08
C MET A 173 -11.04 7.76 16.10
N MET A 174 -11.41 8.35 14.96
CA MET A 174 -11.59 9.80 14.82
C MET A 174 -12.93 10.30 15.36
N MET A 175 -14.01 9.51 15.27
CA MET A 175 -15.33 9.95 15.75
C MET A 175 -15.41 10.21 17.26
N PRO A 176 -14.92 9.31 18.14
CA PRO A 176 -14.93 9.57 19.57
C PRO A 176 -14.09 10.80 19.94
N MET A 177 -12.96 10.99 19.26
CA MET A 177 -12.08 12.14 19.48
C MET A 177 -12.76 13.46 19.10
N ALA A 178 -13.46 13.48 17.96
CA ALA A 178 -14.25 14.63 17.53
C ALA A 178 -15.39 14.96 18.51
N LEU A 179 -16.11 13.95 19.01
CA LEU A 179 -17.16 14.11 20.02
C LEU A 179 -16.60 14.58 21.37
N ALA A 180 -15.40 14.15 21.77
CA ALA A 180 -14.75 14.62 22.99
C ALA A 180 -14.36 16.10 22.90
N PHE A 181 -13.91 16.58 21.73
CA PHE A 181 -13.67 18.01 21.54
C PHE A 181 -14.96 18.83 21.55
N LEU A 182 -16.07 18.27 21.05
CA LEU A 182 -17.39 18.92 21.15
C LEU A 182 -17.79 19.10 22.62
N SER A 183 -17.69 18.04 23.43
CA SER A 183 -18.05 18.12 24.85
C SER A 183 -17.14 19.07 25.62
N ALA A 184 -15.85 19.13 25.29
CA ALA A 184 -14.92 20.10 25.87
C ALA A 184 -15.30 21.56 25.54
N SER A 185 -15.91 21.81 24.37
CA SER A 185 -16.30 23.18 23.98
C SER A 185 -17.41 23.78 24.83
N PHE A 186 -18.30 22.96 25.40
CA PHE A 186 -19.35 23.44 26.30
C PHE A 186 -18.80 24.01 27.61
N LEU A 187 -17.56 23.67 27.99
CA LEU A 187 -16.91 24.22 29.16
C LEU A 187 -16.45 25.68 28.98
N VAL A 188 -16.32 26.16 27.75
CA VAL A 188 -15.84 27.53 27.47
C VAL A 188 -16.83 28.57 28.00
N PHE A 189 -18.14 28.35 27.85
CA PHE A 189 -19.17 29.28 28.32
C PHE A 189 -19.16 29.45 29.85
N PRO A 190 -19.20 28.38 30.67
CA PRO A 190 -19.03 28.49 32.13
C PRO A 190 -17.71 29.12 32.55
N LEU A 191 -16.63 28.91 31.79
CA LEU A 191 -15.33 29.53 32.05
C LEU A 191 -15.37 31.04 31.82
N GLU A 192 -15.93 31.49 30.69
CA GLU A 192 -16.13 32.93 30.44
C GLU A 192 -17.05 33.58 31.47
N GLU A 193 -18.09 32.88 31.92
CA GLU A 193 -19.00 33.35 32.97
C GLU A 193 -18.27 33.54 34.32
N ARG A 194 -17.26 32.70 34.60
CA ARG A 194 -16.40 32.82 35.79
C ARG A 194 -15.44 34.00 35.68
N GLU A 195 -14.80 34.18 34.52
CA GLU A 195 -13.85 35.28 34.28
C GLU A 195 -14.54 36.65 34.33
N THR A 196 -15.73 36.75 33.72
CA THR A 196 -16.52 37.99 33.68
C THR A 196 -17.32 38.26 34.97
N LYS A 197 -17.35 37.29 35.90
CA LYS A 197 -18.21 37.31 37.11
C LYS A 197 -19.70 37.50 36.80
N ALA A 198 -20.14 37.19 35.58
CA ALA A 198 -21.53 37.33 35.15
C ALA A 198 -22.49 36.51 36.04
N LYS A 199 -22.06 35.33 36.48
CA LYS A 199 -22.79 34.48 37.42
C LYS A 199 -23.18 35.20 38.71
N GLN A 200 -22.26 36.02 39.24
CA GLN A 200 -22.48 36.75 40.48
C GLN A 200 -23.54 37.84 40.31
N VAL A 201 -23.55 38.51 39.16
CA VAL A 201 -24.57 39.51 38.81
C VAL A 201 -25.95 38.86 38.70
N GLN A 202 -26.04 37.69 38.05
CA GLN A 202 -27.30 36.94 37.92
C GLN A 202 -27.84 36.42 39.26
N ILE A 203 -26.95 36.06 40.19
CA ILE A 203 -27.36 35.68 41.55
C ILE A 203 -27.86 36.90 42.34
N MET A 204 -27.22 38.07 42.18
CA MET A 204 -27.66 39.32 42.81
C MET A 204 -29.05 39.78 42.34
N THR A 205 -29.47 39.41 41.13
CA THR A 205 -30.82 39.67 40.62
C THR A 205 -31.89 38.72 41.15
N GLY A 206 -31.55 37.82 42.08
CA GLY A 206 -32.50 36.91 42.73
C GLY A 206 -32.83 35.65 41.92
N THR A 207 -32.08 35.37 40.84
CA THR A 207 -32.27 34.15 40.05
C THR A 207 -31.72 32.95 40.81
N PRO A 208 -32.48 31.85 40.96
CA PRO A 208 -31.99 30.71 41.71
C PRO A 208 -30.90 29.96 40.92
N THR A 209 -29.84 29.56 41.61
CA THR A 209 -28.65 28.92 41.02
C THR A 209 -28.98 27.68 40.19
N TRP A 210 -30.00 26.91 40.57
CA TRP A 210 -30.41 25.71 39.82
C TRP A 210 -30.95 26.07 38.43
N ALA A 211 -31.72 27.15 38.29
CA ALA A 211 -32.30 27.55 37.01
C ALA A 211 -31.24 27.95 35.98
N LEU A 212 -30.11 28.49 36.44
CA LEU A 212 -28.94 28.78 35.59
C LEU A 212 -28.31 27.49 35.05
N TRP A 213 -28.05 26.51 35.92
CA TRP A 213 -27.52 25.22 35.51
C TRP A 213 -28.45 24.48 34.54
N PHE A 214 -29.77 24.50 34.80
CA PHE A 214 -30.74 23.88 33.92
C PHE A 214 -30.81 24.56 32.54
N THR A 215 -30.77 25.89 32.51
CA THR A 215 -30.75 26.65 31.25
C THR A 215 -29.50 26.33 30.43
N SER A 216 -28.33 26.30 31.08
CA SER A 216 -27.08 25.93 30.40
C SER A 216 -27.11 24.48 29.89
N LEU A 217 -27.62 23.54 30.68
CA LEU A 217 -27.75 22.14 30.27
C LEU A 217 -28.70 21.98 29.07
N ILE A 218 -29.84 22.66 29.09
CA ILE A 218 -30.80 22.63 27.97
C ILE A 218 -30.18 23.18 26.69
N TRP A 219 -29.41 24.27 26.81
CA TRP A 219 -28.70 24.87 25.69
C TRP A 219 -27.61 23.95 25.12
N ASP A 220 -26.81 23.35 25.99
CA ASP A 220 -25.76 22.39 25.60
C ASP A 220 -26.38 21.13 24.96
N MET A 221 -27.49 20.64 25.50
CA MET A 221 -28.19 19.47 24.93
C MET A 221 -28.83 19.79 23.57
N ALA A 222 -29.44 20.96 23.40
CA ALA A 222 -30.00 21.39 22.13
C ALA A 222 -28.93 21.53 21.04
N SER A 223 -27.78 22.13 21.38
CA SER A 223 -26.66 22.29 20.45
C SER A 223 -25.95 20.97 20.13
N TYR A 224 -25.86 20.05 21.09
CA TYR A 224 -25.38 18.69 20.85
C TYR A 224 -26.29 17.91 19.90
N ILE A 225 -27.61 17.96 20.10
CA ILE A 225 -28.59 17.31 19.22
C ILE A 225 -28.48 17.87 17.80
N LEU A 226 -28.37 19.20 17.65
CA LEU A 226 -28.19 19.84 16.35
C LEU A 226 -26.92 19.36 15.63
N SER A 227 -25.79 19.31 16.34
CA SER A 227 -24.53 18.82 15.77
C SER A 227 -24.60 17.34 15.38
N SER A 228 -25.22 16.51 16.21
CA SER A 228 -25.39 15.07 15.95
C SER A 228 -26.28 14.84 14.71
N LEU A 229 -27.37 15.60 14.59
CA LEU A 229 -28.29 15.51 13.46
C LEU A 229 -27.59 15.91 12.14
N LEU A 230 -26.76 16.96 12.15
CA LEU A 230 -25.94 17.33 10.99
C LEU A 230 -24.99 16.21 10.56
N VAL A 231 -24.33 15.55 11.52
CA VAL A 231 -23.45 14.40 11.23
C VAL A 231 -24.25 13.26 10.61
N LEU A 232 -25.42 12.93 11.16
CA LEU A 232 -26.29 11.88 10.62
C LEU A 232 -26.76 12.18 9.19
N ILE A 233 -27.14 13.42 8.89
CA ILE A 233 -27.53 13.82 7.53
C ILE A 233 -26.37 13.61 6.56
N ILE A 234 -25.16 14.00 6.93
CA ILE A 234 -23.99 13.86 6.07
C ILE A 234 -23.69 12.36 5.84
N CYS A 235 -23.72 11.53 6.89
CA CYS A 235 -23.55 10.09 6.73
C CYS A 235 -24.60 9.48 5.79
N MET A 236 -25.89 9.86 5.92
CA MET A 236 -26.95 9.37 5.03
C MET A 236 -26.75 9.82 3.56
N LEU A 237 -26.28 11.06 3.34
CA LEU A 237 -26.00 11.55 1.99
C LEU A 237 -24.86 10.79 1.30
N PHE A 238 -23.87 10.33 2.06
CA PHE A 238 -22.77 9.52 1.53
C PHE A 238 -23.15 8.05 1.38
N ASP A 239 -23.94 7.49 2.28
CA ASP A 239 -24.50 6.13 2.17
C ASP A 239 -25.36 5.96 0.90
N SER A 240 -26.13 7.01 0.53
CA SER A 240 -26.91 7.02 -0.71
C SER A 240 -26.09 7.05 -2.00
N LYS A 241 -24.79 7.38 -1.94
CA LYS A 241 -23.91 7.53 -3.12
C LYS A 241 -22.96 6.34 -3.31
N ALA A 242 -22.81 5.48 -2.30
CA ALA A 242 -22.07 4.23 -2.36
C ALA A 242 -22.95 3.09 -2.88
#